data_AF-S4PGZ8-F1
#
_entry.id   AF-S4PGZ8-F1
#
_cell.length_a   1.000
_cell.length_b   1.000
_cell.length_c   1.000
_cell.angle_alpha   90.00
_cell.angle_beta   90.00
_cell.angle_gamma   90.00
#
_symmetry.space_group_name_H-M   'P 1'
#
loop_
_entity.id
_entity.type
_entity.pdbx_description
1 polymer ?
#
loop_
_entity_poly.entity_id
_entity_poly.type
_entity_poly.pdbx_seq_one_letter_code
_entity_poly.pdbx_strand_id
1 'polypeptide(L)'
;MLIPFLPATNIVFPVGFVIAERILYIPSIGYCLFIAIGLGKILQHNKINHKIVISVFLYIISIYGIKSWLRAYDWQNEYKLFTNALTVCPLNAKVRYNVAKVADAKQNTSRAMD
;
A
#
# COMPACT_ATOMS: atom_id res chain seq x y z
N MET A 1 -14.51 9.60 0.76
CA MET A 1 -13.94 10.58 1.72
C MET A 1 -12.49 10.85 1.34
N LEU A 2 -12.24 11.87 0.52
CA LEU A 2 -10.90 12.24 0.01
C LEU A 2 -10.29 13.43 0.77
N ILE A 3 -11.12 14.16 1.52
CA ILE A 3 -10.77 15.40 2.22
C ILE A 3 -9.70 15.20 3.33
N PRO A 4 -9.68 14.11 4.12
CA PRO A 4 -8.60 13.88 5.08
C PRO A 4 -7.30 13.36 4.45
N PHE A 5 -7.33 12.96 3.17
CA PHE A 5 -6.15 12.45 2.47
C PHE A 5 -5.24 13.58 1.97
N LEU A 6 -5.80 14.76 1.69
CA LEU A 6 -5.08 15.91 1.14
C LEU A 6 -3.94 16.45 2.03
N PRO A 7 -4.11 16.61 3.36
CA PRO A 7 -3.02 17.01 4.25
C PRO A 7 -2.05 15.86 4.58
N ALA A 8 -2.45 14.60 4.34
CA ALA A 8 -1.63 13.42 4.61
C ALA A 8 -0.62 13.12 3.48
N THR A 9 -0.76 13.73 2.30
CA THR A 9 0.10 13.52 1.13
C THR A 9 1.42 14.31 1.17
N ASN A 10 1.79 14.98 2.27
CA ASN A 10 3.04 15.75 2.41
C ASN A 10 3.22 16.92 1.41
N ILE A 11 2.18 17.34 0.68
CA ILE A 11 2.28 18.43 -0.32
C ILE A 11 2.40 19.81 0.33
N VAL A 12 1.78 20.03 1.50
CA VAL A 12 1.72 21.36 2.15
C VAL A 12 2.64 21.44 3.37
N PHE A 13 2.86 20.31 4.08
CA PHE A 13 3.77 20.23 5.22
C PHE A 13 4.43 18.84 5.25
N PRO A 14 5.77 18.72 5.20
CA PRO A 14 6.46 17.44 5.35
C PRO A 14 6.41 17.00 6.82
N VAL A 15 5.35 16.31 7.22
CA VAL A 15 5.23 15.73 8.55
C VAL A 15 6.12 14.49 8.59
N GLY A 16 7.27 14.59 9.26
CA GLY A 16 8.30 13.54 9.37
C GLY A 16 7.90 12.31 10.21
N PHE A 17 6.61 12.07 10.41
CA PHE A 17 6.09 10.91 11.13
C PHE A 17 5.59 9.84 10.16
N VAL A 18 5.73 8.58 10.58
CA VAL A 18 5.08 7.45 9.92
C VAL A 18 3.57 7.74 9.99
N ILE A 19 2.95 7.99 8.83
CA ILE A 19 1.49 7.99 8.67
C ILE A 19 1.02 6.57 9.04
N ALA A 20 0.87 6.33 10.33
CA ALA A 20 0.53 5.03 10.88
C ALA A 20 -0.93 5.07 11.32
N GLU A 21 -1.66 4.07 10.82
CA GLU A 21 -2.82 3.40 11.40
C GLU A 21 -4.07 4.23 11.76
N ARG A 22 -3.99 5.25 12.62
CA ARG A 22 -5.18 5.84 13.26
C ARG A 22 -6.05 6.68 12.32
N ILE A 23 -5.44 7.45 11.42
CA ILE A 23 -6.18 8.23 10.41
C ILE A 23 -6.76 7.32 9.31
N LEU A 24 -6.20 6.12 9.11
CA LEU A 24 -6.68 5.17 8.11
C LEU A 24 -7.76 4.22 8.68
N TYR A 25 -7.71 3.92 9.98
CA TYR A 25 -8.63 2.99 10.62
C TYR A 25 -10.08 3.51 10.61
N ILE A 26 -10.27 4.77 10.98
CA ILE A 26 -11.60 5.43 11.02
C ILE A 26 -12.30 5.42 9.64
N PRO A 27 -11.68 5.89 8.54
CA PRO A 27 -12.30 5.83 7.22
C PRO A 27 -12.43 4.40 6.68
N SER A 28 -11.56 3.47 7.06
CA SER A 28 -11.67 2.06 6.63
C SER A 28 -12.83 1.34 7.31
N ILE A 29 -13.05 1.56 8.61
CA ILE A 29 -14.22 1.07 9.34
C ILE A 29 -15.50 1.65 8.71
N GLY A 30 -15.50 2.95 8.43
CA GLY A 30 -16.62 3.61 7.75
C GLY A 30 -16.93 3.01 6.38
N TYR A 31 -15.91 2.70 5.58
CA TYR A 31 -16.08 2.06 4.29
C TYR A 31 -16.63 0.63 4.39
N CYS A 32 -16.15 -0.15 5.36
CA CYS A 32 -16.65 -1.51 5.61
C CYS A 32 -18.13 -1.51 6.03
N LEU A 33 -18.51 -0.61 6.94
CA LEU A 33 -19.90 -0.43 7.36
C LEU A 33 -20.80 0.03 6.20
N PHE A 34 -20.33 0.98 5.38
CA PHE A 34 -21.08 1.45 4.22
C PHE A 34 -21.35 0.33 3.21
N ILE A 35 -20.33 -0.51 2.93
CA ILE A 35 -20.49 -1.69 2.07
C ILE A 35 -21.47 -2.68 2.69
N ALA A 36 -21.35 -3.00 3.98
CA ALA A 36 -22.23 -3.95 4.65
C ALA A 36 -23.71 -3.50 4.60
N ILE A 37 -23.98 -2.23 4.89
CA ILE A 37 -25.33 -1.65 4.84
C ILE A 37 -25.85 -1.59 3.39
N GLY A 38 -25.00 -1.19 2.44
CA GLY A 38 -25.34 -1.11 1.02
C GLY A 38 -25.70 -2.48 0.44
N LEU A 39 -24.89 -3.50 0.74
CA LEU A 39 -25.16 -4.89 0.37
C LEU A 39 -26.46 -5.38 1.02
N GLY A 40 -26.66 -5.15 2.32
CA GLY A 40 -27.89 -5.53 3.03
C GLY A 40 -29.15 -4.95 2.38
N LYS A 41 -29.14 -3.65 2.05
CA LYS A 41 -30.26 -2.99 1.36
C LYS A 41 -30.48 -3.51 -0.07
N ILE A 42 -29.41 -3.72 -0.84
CA ILE A 42 -29.50 -4.24 -2.22
C ILE A 42 -30.06 -5.66 -2.25
N LEU A 43 -29.65 -6.49 -1.29
CA LEU A 43 -30.13 -7.87 -1.15
C LEU A 43 -31.61 -7.94 -0.71
N GLN A 44 -32.09 -6.94 0.03
CA GLN A 44 -33.44 -6.93 0.58
C GLN A 44 -34.47 -6.28 -0.35
N HIS A 45 -34.07 -5.28 -1.14
CA HIS A 45 -35.00 -4.45 -1.92
C HIS A 45 -35.05 -4.78 -3.42
N ASN A 46 -34.08 -5.52 -3.94
CA ASN A 46 -33.98 -5.87 -5.35
C ASN A 46 -34.03 -7.40 -5.54
N LYS A 47 -34.75 -7.90 -6.57
CA LYS A 47 -34.71 -9.31 -7.02
C LYS A 47 -33.35 -9.69 -7.67
N ILE A 48 -32.25 -9.08 -7.25
CA ILE A 48 -30.92 -9.38 -7.76
C ILE A 48 -30.46 -10.70 -7.16
N ASN A 49 -29.90 -11.58 -7.98
CA ASN A 49 -29.42 -12.87 -7.54
C ASN A 49 -28.24 -12.70 -6.57
N HIS A 50 -28.42 -13.14 -5.31
CA HIS A 50 -27.39 -13.10 -4.26
C HIS A 50 -26.04 -13.68 -4.71
N LYS A 51 -26.07 -14.71 -5.57
CA LYS A 51 -24.86 -15.33 -6.11
C LYS A 51 -24.01 -14.36 -6.95
N ILE A 52 -24.64 -13.43 -7.68
CA ILE A 52 -23.93 -12.44 -8.50
C ILE A 52 -23.25 -11.42 -7.60
N VAL A 53 -23.94 -10.93 -6.58
CA VAL A 53 -23.39 -9.93 -5.65
C VAL A 53 -22.20 -10.50 -4.88
N ILE A 54 -22.30 -11.74 -4.40
CA ILE A 54 -21.20 -12.44 -3.72
C ILE A 54 -20.03 -12.69 -4.68
N SER A 55 -20.31 -13.10 -5.92
CA SER A 55 -19.27 -13.32 -6.93
C SER A 55 -18.49 -12.04 -7.25
N VAL A 56 -19.19 -10.91 -7.44
CA VAL A 56 -18.56 -9.60 -7.67
C VAL A 56 -17.72 -9.17 -6.47
N PHE A 57 -18.23 -9.36 -5.24
CA PHE A 57 -17.50 -9.04 -4.02
C PHE A 57 -16.21 -9.88 -3.89
N LEU A 58 -16.29 -11.19 -4.13
CA LEU A 58 -15.13 -12.08 -4.14
C LEU A 58 -14.12 -11.72 -5.23
N TYR A 59 -14.60 -11.37 -6.42
CA TYR A 59 -13.75 -10.92 -7.52
C TYR A 59 -12.94 -9.67 -7.15
N ILE A 60 -13.60 -8.68 -6.54
CA ILE A 60 -12.95 -7.46 -6.05
C ILE A 60 -11.88 -7.81 -5.01
N ILE A 61 -12.20 -8.65 -4.02
CA ILE A 61 -11.24 -9.09 -2.99
C ILE A 61 -10.04 -9.78 -3.64
N SER A 62 -10.26 -10.65 -4.61
CA SER A 62 -9.19 -11.39 -5.29
C SER A 62 -8.22 -10.44 -6.01
N ILE A 63 -8.74 -9.42 -6.73
CA ILE A 63 -7.89 -8.41 -7.38
C ILE A 63 -7.02 -7.68 -6.35
N TYR A 64 -7.62 -7.19 -5.26
CA TYR A 64 -6.86 -6.48 -4.22
C TYR A 64 -5.86 -7.41 -3.52
N GLY A 65 -6.21 -8.67 -3.31
CA GLY A 65 -5.32 -9.70 -2.76
C GLY A 65 -4.10 -9.93 -3.64
N ILE A 66 -4.29 -10.12 -4.95
CA ILE A 66 -3.20 -10.29 -5.92
C ILE A 66 -2.30 -9.06 -5.95
N LYS A 67 -2.88 -7.85 -5.97
CA LYS A 67 -2.09 -6.60 -5.92
C LYS A 67 -1.27 -6.49 -4.63
N SER A 68 -1.86 -6.87 -3.50
CA SER A 68 -1.16 -6.87 -2.21
C SER A 68 -0.02 -7.89 -2.20
N TRP A 69 -0.23 -9.05 -2.82
CA TRP A 69 0.80 -10.09 -2.92
C TRP A 69 1.96 -9.69 -3.83
N LEU A 70 1.69 -9.10 -4.99
CA LEU A 70 2.73 -8.55 -5.88
C LEU A 70 3.57 -7.49 -5.16
N ARG A 71 2.91 -6.62 -4.38
CA ARG A 71 3.60 -5.62 -3.55
C ARG A 71 4.46 -6.29 -2.46
N ALA A 72 3.94 -7.33 -1.81
CA ALA A 72 4.68 -8.09 -0.80
C ALA A 72 5.89 -8.82 -1.40
N TYR A 73 5.79 -9.31 -2.64
CA TYR A 73 6.90 -9.92 -3.36
C TYR A 73 8.00 -8.90 -3.69
N ASP A 74 7.63 -7.68 -4.11
CA ASP A 74 8.59 -6.59 -4.27
C ASP A 74 9.31 -6.22 -2.96
N TRP A 75 8.64 -6.35 -1.81
CA TRP A 75 9.25 -6.15 -0.49
C TRP A 75 10.23 -7.24 -0.08
N GLN A 76 10.12 -8.45 -0.65
CA GLN A 76 11.09 -9.52 -0.39
C GLN A 76 12.43 -9.28 -1.10
N ASN A 77 12.46 -8.49 -2.18
CA ASN A 77 13.70 -8.17 -2.89
C ASN A 77 14.27 -6.83 -2.43
N GLU A 78 14.89 -6.87 -1.25
CA GLU A 78 15.53 -5.71 -0.58
C GLU A 78 16.45 -4.92 -1.52
N TYR A 79 17.16 -5.60 -2.42
CA TYR A 79 18.05 -4.95 -3.40
C TYR A 79 17.29 -4.02 -4.35
N LYS A 80 16.18 -4.48 -4.95
CA LYS A 80 15.34 -3.66 -5.83
C LYS A 80 14.65 -2.52 -5.08
N LEU A 81 14.26 -2.79 -3.83
CA LEU A 81 13.61 -1.80 -2.97
C LEU A 81 14.55 -0.61 -2.69
N PHE A 82 15.78 -0.88 -2.27
CA PHE A 82 16.72 0.18 -1.93
C PHE A 82 17.33 0.87 -3.16
N THR A 83 17.55 0.16 -4.28
CA THR A 83 17.99 0.82 -5.53
C THR A 83 16.92 1.74 -6.11
N ASN A 84 15.64 1.36 -6.08
CA ASN A 84 14.54 2.27 -6.45
C ASN A 84 14.37 3.44 -5.46
N ALA A 85 14.67 3.25 -4.18
CA ALA A 85 14.66 4.36 -3.23
C ALA A 85 15.79 5.37 -3.51
N LEU A 86 16.94 4.91 -4.02
CA LEU A 86 18.07 5.76 -4.37
C LEU A 86 17.77 6.69 -5.56
N THR A 87 16.96 6.23 -6.53
CA THR A 87 16.56 7.04 -7.70
C THR A 87 15.58 8.15 -7.35
N VAL A 88 14.76 7.96 -6.31
CA VAL A 88 13.79 8.97 -5.85
C VAL A 88 14.41 9.94 -4.83
N CYS A 89 15.31 9.46 -3.97
CA CYS A 89 15.92 10.24 -2.89
C CYS A 89 17.45 10.07 -2.84
N PRO A 90 18.20 10.64 -3.80
CA PRO A 90 19.65 10.42 -3.93
C PRO A 90 20.47 10.96 -2.74
N LEU A 91 19.95 11.98 -2.04
CA LEU A 91 20.64 12.65 -0.92
C LEU A 91 20.36 12.03 0.46
N ASN A 92 19.57 10.97 0.55
CA ASN A 92 19.23 10.37 1.83
C ASN A 92 20.33 9.39 2.29
N ALA A 93 21.09 9.79 3.31
CA ALA A 93 22.19 9.00 3.88
C ALA A 93 21.77 7.59 4.33
N LYS A 94 20.54 7.43 4.84
CA LYS A 94 20.03 6.12 5.29
C LYS A 94 19.78 5.17 4.12
N VAL A 95 19.34 5.69 2.97
CA VAL A 95 19.09 4.87 1.77
C VAL A 95 20.42 4.42 1.17
N ARG A 96 21.41 5.33 1.06
CA ARG A 96 22.77 5.00 0.60
C ARG A 96 23.43 3.92 1.46
N TYR A 97 23.36 4.04 2.78
CA TYR A 97 23.88 3.03 3.70
C TYR A 97 23.22 1.65 3.50
N ASN A 98 21.90 1.60 3.35
CA ASN A 98 21.18 0.35 3.13
C ASN A 98 21.49 -0.29 1.76
N VAL A 99 21.65 0.52 0.70
CA VAL A 99 22.10 0.02 -0.61
C VAL A 99 23.49 -0.59 -0.51
N ALA A 100 24.45 0.10 0.12
CA ALA A 100 25.80 -0.39 0.29
C ALA A 100 25.84 -1.71 1.09
N LYS A 101 25.09 -1.79 2.20
CA LYS A 101 24.96 -3.01 3.00
C LYS A 101 24.38 -4.20 2.23
N VAL A 102 23.37 -3.96 1.39
CA VAL A 102 22.76 -5.03 0.58
C VAL A 102 23.63 -5.41 -0.63
N ALA A 103 24.44 -4.48 -1.16
CA ALA A 103 25.43 -4.76 -2.19
C ALA A 103 26.61 -5.60 -1.66
N ASP A 104 27.08 -5.28 -0.45
CA ASP A 104 28.11 -6.04 0.26
C ASP A 104 27.66 -7.47 0.58
N ALA A 105 26.42 -7.63 1.06
CA ALA A 105 25.82 -8.95 1.30
C ALA A 105 25.67 -9.82 0.03
N LYS A 106 25.67 -9.22 -1.16
CA LYS A 106 25.67 -9.92 -2.46
C LYS A 106 27.07 -10.18 -3.04
N GLN A 107 28.15 -9.92 -2.28
CA GLN A 107 29.56 -10.04 -2.72
C GLN A 107 29.89 -9.21 -3.98
N ASN A 108 29.09 -8.19 -4.31
CA ASN A 108 29.29 -7.36 -5.50
C ASN A 108 29.89 -6.01 -5.09
N THR A 109 31.14 -6.07 -4.62
CA THR A 109 31.87 -4.98 -3.93
C THR A 109 32.13 -3.76 -4.80
N SER A 110 32.09 -3.88 -6.13
CA SER A 110 32.25 -2.76 -7.06
C SER A 110 31.13 -1.72 -6.96
N ARG A 111 29.90 -2.16 -6.66
CA ARG A 111 28.72 -1.28 -6.49
C ARG A 111 28.55 -0.71 -5.09
N ALA A 112 29.33 -1.18 -4.12
CA ALA A 112 29.23 -0.74 -2.73
C ALA A 112 30.09 0.52 -2.44
N MET A 113 31.02 0.86 -3.34
CA MET A 113 31.96 1.98 -3.17
C MET A 113 31.54 3.28 -3.89
N ASP A 114 30.50 3.24 -4.74
CA ASP A 114 29.93 4.39 -5.48
C ASP A 114 28.78 5.08 -4.69
#